data_AF-A0A5E4IW16-F1
#
_entry.id   AF-A0A5E4IW16-F1
#
_cell.length_a   1.000
_cell.length_b   1.000
_cell.length_c   1.000
_cell.angle_alpha   90.00
_cell.angle_beta   90.00
_cell.angle_gamma   90.00
#
_symmetry.space_group_name_H-M   'P 1'
#
loop_
_entity.id
_entity.type
_entity.pdbx_description
1 polymer ?
#
loop_
_entity_poly.entity_id
_entity_poly.type
_entity_poly.pdbx_seq_one_letter_code
_entity_poly.pdbx_strand_id
1 'polypeptide(L)'
;MILDAQALEAKLTPEAALSIIQKSLAQKGWKKHEVADIKLVYTPFWTFSFDVVTGGQGPTPTGRTALNAFSGELNDLVPIILDRPIKRSKTAQEGAEIESTSVSQHEAKDTAAMKIAAHVGGITKDMIAVSALNKIYVPFYRVWVNVADDTYKIEVDAAMGAPMGLDEIPTRQKGWEEATSETIDKMKTPKGWAQLGAQTAGAAVGATKPGGEMTRYLILGAVILVLLWFVFGRGSAGDVSCNLDDNYIGSPSFFGVLGSRPIEPAYGLNRTLYVRGQCDIANRGKDPIPVVIVSVGINSGGITIARSTIVSRDIPATTSGATQKKFELNWTDTGAKDFSFEYEKL
;
A
#
# COMPACT_ATOMS: atom_id res chain seq x y z
N MET A 1 -39.65 30.07 -2.22
CA MET A 1 -40.87 29.26 -2.50
C MET A 1 -41.25 28.50 -1.23
N ILE A 2 -42.54 28.38 -0.90
CA ILE A 2 -43.01 27.62 0.27
C ILE A 2 -43.17 26.15 -0.12
N LEU A 3 -42.62 25.26 0.69
CA LEU A 3 -42.63 23.81 0.51
C LEU A 3 -43.77 23.17 1.33
N ASP A 4 -44.25 22.02 0.86
CA ASP A 4 -45.30 21.23 1.53
C ASP A 4 -44.78 20.47 2.76
N ALA A 5 -43.46 20.38 2.94
CA ALA A 5 -42.81 19.79 4.11
C ALA A 5 -41.65 20.66 4.61
N GLN A 6 -41.09 20.31 5.76
CA GLN A 6 -39.85 20.94 6.22
C GLN A 6 -38.70 20.63 5.27
N ALA A 7 -37.75 21.54 5.19
CA ALA A 7 -36.52 21.42 4.44
C ALA A 7 -35.34 21.75 5.32
N LEU A 8 -34.19 21.12 5.06
CA LEU A 8 -32.94 21.52 5.70
C LEU A 8 -32.45 22.85 5.12
N GLU A 9 -31.86 23.67 5.98
CA GLU A 9 -31.17 24.89 5.56
C GLU A 9 -29.90 24.52 4.76
N ALA A 10 -29.76 25.08 3.56
CA ALA A 10 -28.53 25.00 2.78
C ALA A 10 -27.49 25.95 3.42
N LYS A 11 -26.42 25.38 3.97
CA LYS A 11 -25.34 26.11 4.63
C LYS A 11 -24.15 26.34 3.72
N LEU A 12 -23.96 25.46 2.73
CA LEU A 12 -22.86 25.54 1.79
C LEU A 12 -23.18 26.50 0.65
N THR A 13 -22.15 27.22 0.22
CA THR A 13 -22.19 28.00 -1.02
C THR A 13 -21.83 27.10 -2.22
N PRO A 14 -22.18 27.50 -3.46
CA PRO A 14 -21.80 26.77 -4.66
C PRO A 14 -20.27 26.56 -4.75
N GLU A 15 -19.47 27.56 -4.37
CA GLU A 15 -18.01 27.50 -4.41
C GLU A 15 -17.45 26.47 -3.42
N ALA A 16 -18.07 26.37 -2.24
CA ALA A 16 -17.68 25.36 -1.25
C ALA A 16 -17.99 23.93 -1.74
N ALA A 17 -19.14 23.73 -2.38
CA ALA A 17 -19.51 22.46 -3.01
C ALA A 17 -18.51 22.08 -4.13
N LEU A 18 -18.15 23.03 -5.00
CA LEU A 18 -17.13 22.83 -6.03
C LEU A 18 -15.77 22.49 -5.42
N SER A 19 -15.37 23.12 -4.31
CA SER A 19 -14.11 22.80 -3.63
C SER A 19 -14.08 21.37 -3.09
N ILE A 20 -15.21 20.88 -2.56
CA ILE A 20 -15.35 19.48 -2.10
C ILE A 20 -15.16 18.54 -3.29
N ILE A 21 -15.86 18.80 -4.40
CA ILE A 21 -15.75 17.98 -5.62
C ILE A 21 -14.32 17.96 -6.17
N GLN A 22 -13.68 19.13 -6.27
CA GLN A 22 -12.29 19.25 -6.72
C GLN A 22 -11.33 18.39 -5.89
N LYS A 23 -11.49 18.41 -4.55
CA LYS A 23 -10.68 17.58 -3.65
C LYS A 23 -10.93 16.10 -3.87
N SER A 24 -12.20 15.70 -4.00
CA SER A 24 -12.57 14.31 -4.26
C SER A 24 -12.08 13.79 -5.62
N LEU A 25 -12.16 14.61 -6.68
CA LEU A 25 -11.63 14.28 -8.00
C LEU A 25 -10.11 14.19 -8.01
N ALA A 26 -9.43 15.11 -7.31
CA ALA A 26 -7.98 15.06 -7.15
C ALA A 26 -7.52 13.78 -6.43
N GLN A 27 -8.28 13.31 -5.41
CA GLN A 27 -8.03 12.03 -4.75
C GLN A 27 -8.19 10.83 -5.70
N LYS A 28 -9.10 10.92 -6.68
CA LYS A 28 -9.25 9.94 -7.78
C LYS A 28 -8.24 10.12 -8.93
N GLY A 29 -7.30 11.05 -8.80
CA GLY A 29 -6.24 11.32 -9.79
C GLY A 29 -6.63 12.31 -10.89
N TRP A 30 -7.85 12.86 -10.87
CA TRP A 30 -8.33 13.80 -11.88
C TRP A 30 -7.96 15.24 -11.54
N LYS A 31 -6.79 15.68 -12.05
CA LYS A 31 -6.29 17.06 -11.86
C LYS A 31 -6.91 18.08 -12.82
N LYS A 32 -7.37 17.63 -14.00
CA LYS A 32 -8.05 18.44 -15.00
C LYS A 32 -9.48 17.93 -15.11
N HIS A 33 -10.44 18.83 -14.98
CA HIS A 33 -11.86 18.60 -15.14
C HIS A 33 -12.53 19.93 -15.48
N GLU A 34 -13.66 19.86 -16.15
CA GLU A 34 -14.48 21.03 -16.47
C GLU A 34 -15.83 20.89 -15.79
N VAL A 35 -16.29 21.96 -15.13
CA VAL A 35 -17.61 22.00 -14.51
C VAL A 35 -18.58 22.55 -15.55
N ALA A 36 -19.52 21.72 -16.00
CA ALA A 36 -20.50 22.09 -17.01
C ALA A 36 -21.66 22.91 -16.43
N ASP A 37 -22.17 22.50 -15.27
CA ASP A 37 -23.31 23.16 -14.62
C ASP A 37 -23.31 22.90 -13.10
N ILE A 38 -23.86 23.83 -12.32
CA ILE A 38 -24.10 23.69 -10.89
C ILE A 38 -25.46 24.28 -10.51
N LYS A 39 -26.31 23.46 -9.89
CA LYS A 39 -27.66 23.86 -9.48
C LYS A 39 -27.95 23.42 -8.06
N LEU A 40 -28.59 24.29 -7.29
CA LEU A 40 -29.14 23.94 -5.98
C LEU A 40 -30.53 23.34 -6.17
N VAL A 41 -30.71 22.11 -5.70
CA VAL A 41 -31.95 21.36 -5.85
C VAL A 41 -32.42 20.85 -4.50
N TYR A 42 -33.67 21.11 -4.14
CA TYR A 42 -34.32 20.52 -2.98
C TYR A 42 -35.02 19.22 -3.39
N THR A 43 -34.46 18.10 -2.99
CA THR A 43 -35.02 16.77 -3.27
C THR A 43 -35.87 16.29 -2.09
N PRO A 44 -37.14 15.87 -2.31
CA PRO A 44 -37.99 15.33 -1.26
C PRO A 44 -37.58 13.91 -0.88
N PHE A 45 -37.52 13.63 0.42
CA PHE A 45 -37.30 12.30 0.99
C PHE A 45 -38.39 11.93 1.98
N TRP A 46 -38.80 10.67 1.95
CA TRP A 46 -39.58 10.01 2.99
C TRP A 46 -38.63 9.33 3.97
N THR A 47 -38.36 9.93 5.12
CA THR A 47 -37.55 9.30 6.15
C THR A 47 -38.41 8.44 7.06
N PHE A 48 -37.93 7.25 7.43
CA PHE A 48 -38.68 6.32 8.25
C PHE A 48 -37.75 5.38 9.01
N SER A 49 -38.29 4.77 10.07
CA SER A 49 -37.68 3.65 10.75
C SER A 49 -38.30 2.34 10.24
N PHE A 50 -37.56 1.25 10.31
CA PHE A 50 -38.07 -0.06 9.92
C PHE A 50 -37.59 -1.15 10.85
N ASP A 51 -38.40 -2.19 10.98
CA ASP A 51 -38.11 -3.42 11.72
C ASP A 51 -38.33 -4.63 10.80
N VAL A 52 -37.41 -5.60 10.83
CA VAL A 52 -37.54 -6.86 10.08
C VAL A 52 -38.16 -7.93 10.98
N VAL A 53 -39.42 -8.29 10.73
CA VAL A 53 -40.21 -9.22 11.54
C VAL A 53 -39.80 -10.67 11.24
N THR A 54 -38.92 -11.22 12.07
CA THR A 54 -38.40 -12.60 11.94
C THR A 54 -39.15 -13.60 12.82
N GLY A 55 -40.48 -13.70 12.69
CA GLY A 55 -41.29 -14.86 13.17
C GLY A 55 -41.08 -15.39 14.59
N GLY A 56 -40.41 -14.66 15.50
CA GLY A 56 -40.09 -15.08 16.87
C GLY A 56 -38.75 -15.81 17.10
N GLN A 57 -37.87 -15.97 16.10
CA GLN A 57 -36.55 -16.58 16.31
C GLN A 57 -35.42 -15.57 15.99
N GLY A 58 -34.88 -14.93 17.03
CA GLY A 58 -33.69 -14.08 16.94
C GLY A 58 -33.94 -12.57 17.14
N PRO A 59 -32.86 -11.76 17.21
CA PRO A 59 -32.97 -10.31 17.32
C PRO A 59 -33.58 -9.73 16.05
N THR A 60 -34.64 -8.93 16.18
CA THR A 60 -35.28 -8.18 15.09
C THR A 60 -34.32 -7.10 14.59
N PRO A 61 -33.76 -7.19 13.37
CA PRO A 61 -32.99 -6.10 12.79
C PRO A 61 -33.86 -4.84 12.70
N THR A 62 -33.35 -3.72 13.20
CA THR A 62 -34.04 -2.42 13.15
C THR A 62 -33.10 -1.39 12.51
N GLY A 63 -33.67 -0.40 11.84
CA GLY A 63 -32.87 0.63 11.17
C GLY A 63 -33.67 1.87 10.81
N ARG A 64 -32.95 2.88 10.29
CA ARG A 64 -33.53 4.13 9.78
C ARG A 64 -32.89 4.43 8.44
N THR A 65 -33.73 4.70 7.45
CA THR A 65 -33.30 5.03 6.08
C THR A 65 -34.22 6.10 5.49
N ALA A 66 -33.99 6.48 4.23
CA ALA A 66 -34.81 7.44 3.51
C ALA A 66 -35.19 6.97 2.11
N LEU A 67 -36.48 7.09 1.83
CA LEU A 67 -37.18 7.08 0.56
C LEU A 67 -36.87 8.29 -0.33
N ASN A 68 -36.03 8.26 -1.38
CA ASN A 68 -36.05 9.39 -2.34
C ASN A 68 -37.45 9.45 -2.99
N ALA A 69 -38.20 10.50 -2.71
CA ALA A 69 -39.60 10.58 -3.12
C ALA A 69 -39.77 10.94 -4.60
N PHE A 70 -38.70 11.33 -5.29
CA PHE A 70 -38.68 11.53 -6.74
C PHE A 70 -38.35 10.23 -7.48
N SER A 71 -37.25 9.54 -7.09
CA SER A 71 -36.76 8.35 -7.78
C SER A 71 -37.27 7.02 -7.25
N GLY A 72 -37.74 6.97 -6.00
CA GLY A 72 -38.11 5.73 -5.31
C GLY A 72 -36.91 4.88 -4.86
N GLU A 73 -35.70 5.42 -4.85
CA GLU A 73 -34.51 4.72 -4.36
C GLU A 73 -34.23 5.00 -2.87
N LEU A 74 -33.65 4.02 -2.18
CA LEU A 74 -33.23 4.18 -0.78
C LEU A 74 -31.95 5.02 -0.68
N ASN A 75 -31.86 5.80 0.39
CA ASN A 75 -30.70 6.63 0.69
C ASN A 75 -30.40 6.61 2.20
N ASP A 76 -29.29 5.98 2.57
CA ASP A 76 -28.88 5.82 3.96
C ASP A 76 -28.10 7.02 4.51
N LEU A 77 -27.70 7.97 3.67
CA LEU A 77 -27.01 9.18 4.09
C LEU A 77 -27.95 10.22 4.69
N VAL A 78 -29.20 10.30 4.20
CA VAL A 78 -30.18 11.29 4.67
C VAL A 78 -30.46 11.16 6.18
N PRO A 79 -30.71 9.97 6.77
CA PRO A 79 -30.83 9.84 8.23
C PRO A 79 -29.62 10.38 8.99
N ILE A 80 -28.40 10.12 8.51
CA ILE A 80 -27.14 10.58 9.12
C ILE A 80 -27.07 12.11 9.13
N ILE A 81 -27.52 12.75 8.05
CA ILE A 81 -27.61 14.21 7.97
C ILE A 81 -28.61 14.74 9.01
N LEU A 82 -29.76 14.07 9.16
CA LEU A 82 -30.83 14.49 10.08
C LEU A 82 -30.48 14.33 11.56
N ASP A 83 -29.49 13.51 11.91
CA ASP A 83 -29.01 13.36 13.28
C ASP A 83 -28.12 14.54 13.71
N ARG A 84 -27.73 15.41 12.78
CA ARG A 84 -27.04 16.67 13.09
C ARG A 84 -28.05 17.79 13.40
N PRO A 85 -27.70 18.74 14.30
CA PRO A 85 -28.54 19.88 14.62
C PRO A 85 -28.53 20.92 13.48
N ILE A 86 -29.27 20.63 12.41
CA ILE A 86 -29.43 21.50 11.24
C ILE A 86 -30.78 22.21 11.35
N LYS A 87 -30.80 23.52 11.10
CA LYS A 87 -32.05 24.29 11.12
C LYS A 87 -32.97 23.81 10.00
N ARG A 88 -34.27 23.85 10.28
CA ARG A 88 -35.31 23.43 9.34
C ARG A 88 -36.22 24.59 9.03
N SER A 89 -36.60 24.74 7.77
CA SER A 89 -37.50 25.78 7.27
C SER A 89 -38.47 25.19 6.27
N LYS A 90 -39.66 25.79 6.10
CA LYS A 90 -40.57 25.45 4.99
C LYS A 90 -40.28 26.28 3.73
N THR A 91 -39.23 27.07 3.72
CA THR A 91 -38.89 27.95 2.59
C THR A 91 -37.61 27.47 1.94
N ALA A 92 -37.66 27.20 0.64
CA ALA A 92 -36.46 26.93 -0.16
C ALA A 92 -35.67 28.23 -0.39
N GLN A 93 -34.34 28.10 -0.48
CA GLN A 93 -33.46 29.19 -0.88
C GLN A 93 -33.87 29.76 -2.26
N GLU A 94 -33.67 31.06 -2.46
CA GLU A 94 -33.97 31.72 -3.73
C GLU A 94 -33.11 31.13 -4.88
N GLY A 95 -33.72 30.96 -6.05
CA GLY A 95 -33.08 30.36 -7.22
C GLY A 95 -32.90 28.83 -7.17
N ALA A 96 -33.31 28.17 -6.09
CA ALA A 96 -33.25 26.72 -5.99
C ALA A 96 -34.37 26.04 -6.78
N GLU A 97 -34.05 24.93 -7.47
CA GLU A 97 -35.02 24.04 -8.05
C GLU A 97 -35.61 23.11 -6.98
N ILE A 98 -36.84 22.67 -7.17
CA ILE A 98 -37.52 21.77 -6.24
C ILE A 98 -38.01 20.57 -7.03
N GLU A 99 -37.60 19.38 -6.64
CA GLU A 99 -38.09 18.17 -7.29
C GLU A 99 -39.51 17.83 -6.86
N SER A 100 -40.27 17.32 -7.82
CA SER A 100 -41.61 16.81 -7.57
C SER A 100 -41.56 15.54 -6.73
N THR A 101 -42.62 15.33 -5.95
CA THR A 101 -42.84 14.07 -5.24
C THR A 101 -43.57 13.11 -6.15
N SER A 102 -42.85 12.12 -6.68
CA SER A 102 -43.40 11.07 -7.55
C SER A 102 -44.01 9.93 -6.73
N VAL A 103 -43.39 9.57 -5.60
CA VAL A 103 -43.90 8.56 -4.66
C VAL A 103 -44.76 9.25 -3.62
N SER A 104 -46.07 9.00 -3.66
CA SER A 104 -47.01 9.59 -2.71
C SER A 104 -46.81 9.05 -1.29
N GLN A 105 -47.35 9.74 -0.29
CA GLN A 105 -47.30 9.26 1.11
C GLN A 105 -47.97 7.88 1.28
N HIS A 106 -49.02 7.60 0.50
CA HIS A 106 -49.75 6.34 0.56
C HIS A 106 -48.91 5.17 0.03
N GLU A 107 -48.16 5.40 -1.05
CA GLU A 107 -47.29 4.39 -1.67
C GLU A 107 -45.94 4.25 -0.97
N ALA A 108 -45.50 5.28 -0.25
CA ALA A 108 -44.17 5.33 0.34
C ALA A 108 -43.89 4.18 1.30
N LYS A 109 -44.88 3.74 2.11
CA LYS A 109 -44.70 2.60 3.03
C LYS A 109 -44.48 1.29 2.29
N ASP A 110 -45.30 1.01 1.28
CA ASP A 110 -45.22 -0.24 0.52
C ASP A 110 -43.94 -0.28 -0.33
N THR A 111 -43.60 0.85 -0.95
CA THR A 111 -42.37 1.01 -1.74
C THR A 111 -41.13 0.86 -0.86
N ALA A 112 -41.13 1.48 0.32
CA ALA A 112 -40.05 1.34 1.31
C ALA A 112 -39.87 -0.11 1.76
N ALA A 113 -40.96 -0.78 2.16
CA ALA A 113 -40.92 -2.18 2.59
C ALA A 113 -40.38 -3.09 1.48
N MET A 114 -40.82 -2.90 0.24
CA MET A 114 -40.35 -3.66 -0.91
C MET A 114 -38.85 -3.42 -1.18
N LYS A 115 -38.39 -2.17 -1.15
CA LYS A 115 -36.99 -1.82 -1.39
C LYS A 115 -36.07 -2.35 -0.28
N ILE A 116 -36.49 -2.29 0.98
CA ILE A 116 -35.74 -2.87 2.10
C ILE A 116 -35.66 -4.38 1.97
N ALA A 117 -36.79 -5.05 1.69
CA ALA A 117 -36.81 -6.50 1.50
C ALA A 117 -35.86 -6.94 0.36
N ALA A 118 -35.84 -6.18 -0.74
CA ALA A 118 -34.90 -6.41 -1.84
C ALA A 118 -33.43 -6.18 -1.44
N HIS A 119 -33.15 -5.15 -0.63
CA HIS A 119 -31.80 -4.83 -0.16
C HIS A 119 -31.24 -5.87 0.82
N VAL A 120 -32.08 -6.35 1.76
CA VAL A 120 -31.69 -7.38 2.74
C VAL A 120 -31.53 -8.75 2.07
N GLY A 121 -32.40 -9.06 1.10
CA GLY A 121 -32.43 -10.34 0.41
C GLY A 121 -33.05 -11.46 1.24
N GLY A 122 -33.73 -12.40 0.58
CA GLY A 122 -34.28 -13.61 1.22
C GLY A 122 -35.51 -13.39 2.12
N ILE A 123 -36.10 -12.19 2.11
CA ILE A 123 -37.32 -11.84 2.86
C ILE A 123 -38.35 -11.16 1.96
N THR A 124 -39.63 -11.18 2.36
CA THR A 124 -40.71 -10.50 1.64
C THR A 124 -41.04 -9.15 2.27
N LYS A 125 -41.71 -8.27 1.52
CA LYS A 125 -42.12 -6.95 2.02
C LYS A 125 -43.03 -7.02 3.25
N ASP A 126 -43.82 -8.08 3.38
CA ASP A 126 -44.73 -8.29 4.53
C ASP A 126 -43.97 -8.56 5.84
N MET A 127 -42.69 -8.93 5.74
CA MET A 127 -41.79 -9.08 6.88
C MET A 127 -41.12 -7.76 7.27
N ILE A 128 -41.42 -6.64 6.62
CA ILE A 128 -40.87 -5.32 6.93
C ILE A 128 -41.95 -4.42 7.52
N ALA A 129 -41.80 -4.03 8.77
CA ALA A 129 -42.66 -3.04 9.40
C ALA A 129 -42.04 -1.64 9.26
N VAL A 130 -42.67 -0.75 8.47
CA VAL A 130 -42.24 0.66 8.32
C VAL A 130 -43.01 1.56 9.28
N SER A 131 -42.27 2.32 10.09
CA SER A 131 -42.79 3.24 11.11
C SER A 131 -42.18 4.64 10.99
N ALA A 132 -42.77 5.63 11.68
CA ALA A 132 -42.26 7.01 11.74
C ALA A 132 -42.00 7.70 10.38
N LEU A 133 -42.82 7.39 9.36
CA LEU A 133 -42.71 7.98 8.02
C LEU A 133 -42.96 9.50 8.05
N ASN A 134 -41.96 10.28 7.64
CA ASN A 134 -42.02 11.74 7.58
C ASN A 134 -41.38 12.27 6.30
N LYS A 135 -41.97 13.31 5.70
CA LYS A 135 -41.40 13.99 4.53
C LYS A 135 -40.42 15.08 4.95
N ILE A 136 -39.30 15.18 4.25
CA ILE A 136 -38.35 16.27 4.39
C ILE A 136 -37.67 16.57 3.07
N TYR A 137 -37.41 17.83 2.78
CA TYR A 137 -36.56 18.20 1.65
C TYR A 137 -35.11 18.36 2.11
N VAL A 138 -34.20 17.75 1.35
CA VAL A 138 -32.76 17.88 1.57
C VAL A 138 -32.17 18.65 0.39
N PRO A 139 -31.45 19.76 0.63
CA PRO A 139 -30.84 20.54 -0.43
C PRO A 139 -29.54 19.85 -0.89
N PHE A 140 -29.38 19.71 -2.21
CA PHE A 140 -28.17 19.21 -2.85
C PHE A 140 -27.69 20.19 -3.91
N TYR A 141 -26.38 20.41 -4.00
CA TYR A 141 -25.77 20.93 -5.21
C TYR A 141 -25.57 19.78 -6.19
N ARG A 142 -26.27 19.84 -7.32
CA ARG A 142 -26.04 18.95 -8.46
C ARG A 142 -25.02 19.60 -9.36
N VAL A 143 -23.91 18.91 -9.56
CA VAL A 143 -22.79 19.40 -10.34
C VAL A 143 -22.49 18.40 -11.45
N TRP A 144 -22.53 18.88 -12.69
CA TRP A 144 -22.14 18.10 -13.85
C TRP A 144 -20.67 18.37 -14.16
N VAL A 145 -19.84 17.34 -14.10
CA VAL A 145 -18.40 17.46 -14.32
C VAL A 145 -17.98 16.59 -15.49
N ASN A 146 -17.24 17.18 -16.43
CA ASN A 146 -16.64 16.49 -17.55
C ASN A 146 -15.27 15.94 -17.13
N VAL A 147 -15.14 14.61 -17.19
CA VAL A 147 -13.94 13.85 -16.85
C VAL A 147 -13.78 12.72 -17.85
N ALA A 148 -12.59 12.56 -18.44
CA ALA A 148 -12.30 11.49 -19.40
C ALA A 148 -13.25 11.43 -20.60
N ASP A 149 -13.66 12.60 -21.11
CA ASP A 149 -14.63 12.76 -22.20
C ASP A 149 -16.08 12.33 -21.88
N ASP A 150 -16.35 11.92 -20.64
CA ASP A 150 -17.69 11.65 -20.12
C ASP A 150 -18.18 12.74 -19.15
N THR A 151 -19.50 12.91 -19.04
CA THR A 151 -20.12 13.84 -18.08
C THR A 151 -20.74 13.05 -16.93
N TYR A 152 -20.31 13.34 -15.70
CA TYR A 152 -20.82 12.72 -14.48
C TYR A 152 -21.63 13.70 -13.66
N LYS A 153 -22.75 13.23 -13.09
CA LYS A 153 -23.56 14.00 -12.13
C LYS A 153 -23.09 13.67 -10.71
N ILE A 154 -22.52 14.66 -10.03
CA ILE A 154 -22.13 14.55 -8.62
C ILE A 154 -23.12 15.36 -7.80
N GLU A 155 -23.60 14.80 -6.70
CA GLU A 155 -24.51 15.51 -5.78
C GLU A 155 -23.77 15.77 -4.48
N VAL A 156 -23.76 17.02 -4.01
CA VAL A 156 -23.18 17.39 -2.71
C VAL A 156 -24.29 17.89 -1.82
N ASP A 157 -24.51 17.24 -0.68
CA ASP A 157 -25.51 17.74 0.26
C ASP A 157 -25.12 19.15 0.73
N ALA A 158 -26.01 20.12 0.57
CA ALA A 158 -25.71 21.52 0.85
C ALA A 158 -25.76 21.85 2.35
N ALA A 159 -26.10 20.88 3.21
CA ALA A 159 -26.24 21.09 4.65
C ALA A 159 -24.94 20.73 5.41
N MET A 160 -24.21 19.71 4.95
CA MET A 160 -23.01 19.14 5.56
C MET A 160 -21.83 19.00 4.59
N GLY A 161 -22.07 18.89 3.27
CA GLY A 161 -21.01 18.77 2.27
C GLY A 161 -20.52 17.37 1.99
N ALA A 162 -21.33 16.35 2.27
CA ALA A 162 -21.09 14.97 1.87
C ALA A 162 -21.39 14.80 0.37
N PRO A 163 -20.39 14.42 -0.45
CA PRO A 163 -20.59 14.14 -1.87
C PRO A 163 -21.15 12.72 -2.10
N MET A 164 -21.96 12.57 -3.14
CA MET A 164 -22.59 11.34 -3.63
C MET A 164 -22.34 11.20 -5.14
N GLY A 165 -22.31 9.97 -5.65
CA GLY A 165 -22.08 9.66 -7.08
C GLY A 165 -20.60 9.72 -7.49
N LEU A 166 -19.67 9.87 -6.54
CA LEU A 166 -18.23 9.86 -6.83
C LEU A 166 -17.73 8.46 -7.24
N ASP A 167 -18.40 7.41 -6.80
CA ASP A 167 -18.10 6.01 -7.09
C ASP A 167 -18.28 5.65 -8.57
N GLU A 168 -19.20 6.32 -9.27
CA GLU A 168 -19.41 6.18 -10.72
C GLU A 168 -18.22 6.71 -11.54
N ILE A 169 -17.43 7.63 -10.96
CA ILE A 169 -16.28 8.22 -11.65
C ILE A 169 -15.09 7.25 -11.56
N PRO A 170 -14.56 6.77 -12.70
CA PRO A 170 -13.43 5.85 -12.70
C PRO A 170 -12.21 6.52 -12.07
N THR A 171 -11.39 5.75 -11.35
CA THR A 171 -10.10 6.26 -10.86
C THR A 171 -9.16 6.37 -12.05
N ARG A 172 -8.51 7.54 -12.23
CA ARG A 172 -7.53 7.71 -13.30
C ARG A 172 -6.35 6.77 -13.07
N GLN A 173 -6.05 5.91 -14.05
CA GLN A 173 -4.80 5.17 -14.04
C GLN A 173 -3.65 6.17 -14.14
N LYS A 174 -2.78 6.21 -13.13
CA LYS A 174 -1.62 7.10 -13.13
C LYS A 174 -0.76 6.77 -14.34
N GLY A 175 -0.47 7.78 -15.16
CA GLY A 175 0.48 7.61 -16.27
C GLY A 175 1.85 7.21 -15.73
N TRP A 176 2.67 6.56 -16.56
CA TRP A 176 4.01 6.09 -16.16
C TRP A 176 4.83 7.24 -15.57
N GLU A 177 4.81 8.42 -16.21
CA GLU A 177 5.51 9.62 -15.73
C GLU A 177 5.02 10.12 -14.38
N GLU A 178 3.70 10.10 -14.12
CA GLU A 178 3.12 10.53 -12.84
C GLU A 178 3.41 9.52 -11.72
N ALA A 179 3.36 8.23 -12.03
CA ALA A 179 3.72 7.17 -11.10
C ALA A 179 5.22 7.22 -10.74
N THR A 180 6.09 7.49 -11.72
CA THR A 180 7.53 7.63 -11.51
C THR A 180 7.84 8.92 -10.76
N SER A 181 7.21 10.06 -11.07
CA SER A 181 7.46 11.31 -10.35
C SER A 181 7.05 11.21 -8.88
N GLU A 182 5.89 10.61 -8.58
CA GLU A 182 5.42 10.46 -7.20
C GLU A 182 6.27 9.46 -6.42
N THR A 183 6.73 8.40 -7.09
CA THR A 183 7.69 7.45 -6.49
C THR A 183 9.03 8.11 -6.23
N ILE A 184 9.55 8.92 -7.16
CA ILE A 184 10.78 9.70 -6.99
C ILE A 184 10.63 10.68 -5.82
N ASP A 185 9.51 11.40 -5.73
CA ASP A 185 9.28 12.35 -4.65
C ASP A 185 9.12 11.66 -3.29
N LYS A 186 8.51 10.46 -3.26
CA LYS A 186 8.49 9.62 -2.05
C LYS A 186 9.89 9.12 -1.68
N MET A 187 10.70 8.71 -2.66
CA MET A 187 12.10 8.29 -2.45
C MET A 187 13.02 9.42 -1.96
N LYS A 188 12.66 10.70 -2.14
CA LYS A 188 13.42 11.82 -1.57
C LYS A 188 13.27 11.96 -0.06
N THR A 189 12.31 11.28 0.57
CA THR A 189 12.06 11.42 2.00
C THR A 189 12.20 10.08 2.73
N PRO A 190 12.85 10.02 3.91
CA PRO A 190 12.97 8.80 4.70
C PRO A 190 11.62 8.14 5.05
N LYS A 191 10.56 8.94 5.23
CA LYS A 191 9.19 8.46 5.45
C LYS A 191 8.58 7.78 4.21
N GLY A 192 8.91 8.25 3.02
CA GLY A 192 8.43 7.63 1.78
C GLY A 192 9.04 6.25 1.53
N TRP A 193 10.28 6.01 1.96
CA TRP A 193 10.89 4.68 1.95
C TRP A 193 10.13 3.67 2.83
N ALA A 194 9.76 4.07 4.06
CA ALA A 194 8.99 3.22 4.96
C ALA A 194 7.61 2.86 4.38
N GLN A 195 6.93 3.81 3.73
CA GLN A 195 5.65 3.55 3.06
C GLN A 195 5.78 2.62 1.84
N LEU A 196 6.83 2.79 1.03
CA LEU A 196 7.08 1.92 -0.12
C LEU A 196 7.44 0.49 0.32
N GLY A 197 8.22 0.34 1.39
CA GLY A 197 8.51 -0.96 2.00
C GLY A 197 7.25 -1.66 2.52
N ALA A 198 6.37 -0.92 3.21
CA ALA A 198 5.11 -1.46 3.72
C ALA A 198 4.12 -1.86 2.61
N GLN A 199 4.00 -1.07 1.55
CA GLN A 199 3.14 -1.40 0.40
C GLN A 199 3.64 -2.63 -0.37
N THR A 200 4.96 -2.78 -0.50
CA THR A 200 5.57 -3.93 -1.19
C THR A 200 5.43 -5.21 -0.37
N ALA A 201 5.61 -5.13 0.95
CA ALA A 201 5.39 -6.24 1.86
C ALA A 201 3.90 -6.65 1.94
N GLY A 202 2.98 -5.69 1.96
CA GLY A 202 1.53 -5.96 1.97
C GLY A 202 1.01 -6.62 0.69
N ALA A 203 1.55 -6.26 -0.47
CA ALA A 203 1.18 -6.88 -1.75
C ALA A 203 1.70 -8.31 -1.90
N ALA A 204 2.85 -8.64 -1.31
CA ALA A 204 3.43 -9.99 -1.35
C ALA A 204 2.67 -11.01 -0.48
N VAL A 205 1.95 -10.55 0.56
CA VAL A 205 1.20 -11.43 1.48
C VAL A 205 -0.24 -11.69 0.98
N GLY A 206 -0.77 -10.87 0.06
CA GLY A 206 -2.17 -10.95 -0.38
C GLY A 206 -2.45 -11.58 -1.75
N ALA A 207 -1.44 -11.94 -2.54
CA ALA A 207 -1.63 -12.30 -3.95
C ALA A 207 -1.66 -13.82 -4.22
N THR A 208 -2.78 -14.48 -3.88
CA THR A 208 -3.10 -15.84 -4.33
C THR A 208 -4.13 -15.83 -5.46
N LYS A 209 -3.76 -15.34 -6.65
CA LYS A 209 -4.38 -15.71 -7.94
C LYS A 209 -3.59 -15.12 -9.13
N PRO A 210 -3.24 -15.93 -10.16
CA PRO A 210 -2.42 -15.45 -11.28
C PRO A 210 -3.30 -14.95 -12.42
N GLY A 211 -3.14 -13.67 -12.77
CA GLY A 211 -3.67 -13.11 -14.01
C GLY A 211 -3.21 -11.66 -14.20
N GLY A 212 -2.47 -11.39 -15.28
CA GLY A 212 -2.17 -10.05 -15.85
C GLY A 212 -1.33 -9.07 -15.00
N GLU A 213 -1.74 -8.78 -13.76
CA GLU A 213 -1.11 -7.80 -12.87
C GLU A 213 0.14 -8.34 -12.16
N MET A 214 0.24 -9.66 -11.99
CA MET A 214 1.41 -10.32 -11.39
C MET A 214 2.72 -10.01 -12.13
N THR A 215 2.68 -9.91 -13.46
CA THR A 215 3.87 -9.59 -14.26
C THR A 215 4.37 -8.18 -14.00
N ARG A 216 3.47 -7.21 -13.74
CA ARG A 216 3.86 -5.83 -13.41
C ARG A 216 4.54 -5.74 -12.06
N TYR A 217 4.02 -6.44 -11.04
CA TYR A 217 4.64 -6.45 -9.71
C TYR A 217 5.95 -7.25 -9.66
N LEU A 218 6.06 -8.34 -10.43
CA LEU A 218 7.32 -9.08 -10.59
C LEU A 218 8.39 -8.25 -11.28
N ILE A 219 8.04 -7.52 -12.34
CA ILE A 219 8.97 -6.62 -13.03
C ILE A 219 9.39 -5.48 -12.09
N LEU A 220 8.46 -4.88 -11.35
CA LEU A 220 8.78 -3.83 -10.37
C LEU A 220 9.69 -4.34 -9.25
N GLY A 221 9.41 -5.54 -8.72
CA GLY A 221 10.23 -6.21 -7.72
C GLY A 221 11.64 -6.52 -8.24
N ALA A 222 11.76 -6.98 -9.50
CA ALA A 222 13.04 -7.21 -10.15
C ALA A 222 13.83 -5.89 -10.35
N VAL A 223 13.17 -4.80 -10.76
CA VAL A 223 13.79 -3.49 -10.89
C VAL A 223 14.26 -2.96 -9.53
N ILE A 224 13.46 -3.13 -8.48
CA ILE A 224 13.86 -2.76 -7.11
C ILE A 224 15.05 -3.60 -6.65
N LEU A 225 15.07 -4.92 -6.92
CA LEU A 225 16.22 -5.78 -6.60
C LEU A 225 17.49 -5.38 -7.35
N VAL A 226 17.37 -5.03 -8.64
CA VAL A 226 18.50 -4.52 -9.44
C VAL A 226 18.99 -3.19 -8.90
N LEU A 227 18.09 -2.28 -8.51
CA LEU A 227 18.47 -1.00 -7.90
C LEU A 227 19.09 -1.20 -6.51
N LEU A 228 18.57 -2.11 -5.70
CA LEU A 228 19.18 -2.51 -4.42
C LEU A 228 20.57 -3.11 -4.65
N TRP A 229 20.76 -3.92 -5.69
CA TRP A 229 22.08 -4.45 -6.07
C TRP A 229 23.02 -3.35 -6.57
N PHE A 230 22.52 -2.33 -7.28
CA PHE A 230 23.35 -1.19 -7.69
C PHE A 230 23.67 -0.23 -6.55
N VAL A 231 22.78 -0.07 -5.56
CA VAL A 231 22.98 0.84 -4.42
C VAL A 231 23.78 0.17 -3.30
N PHE A 232 23.46 -1.08 -2.97
CA PHE A 232 24.12 -1.84 -1.91
C PHE A 232 25.21 -2.80 -2.42
N GLY A 233 25.07 -3.36 -3.63
CA GLY A 233 26.09 -4.22 -4.24
C GLY A 233 27.24 -3.46 -4.90
N ARG A 234 27.11 -2.15 -5.15
CA ARG A 234 28.23 -1.25 -5.52
C ARG A 234 28.57 -0.22 -4.43
N GLY A 235 28.07 -0.39 -3.21
CA GLY A 235 28.52 0.40 -2.07
C GLY A 235 29.96 0.02 -1.73
N SER A 236 30.90 0.93 -1.97
CA SER A 236 32.22 1.22 -1.34
C SER A 236 32.87 0.20 -0.38
N ALA A 237 32.64 -1.09 -0.56
CA ALA A 237 33.12 -2.14 0.31
C ALA A 237 34.45 -2.58 -0.30
N GLY A 238 35.56 -2.31 0.38
CA GLY A 238 36.88 -2.72 -0.08
C GLY A 238 36.89 -4.17 -0.58
N ASP A 239 37.50 -4.40 -1.74
CA ASP A 239 37.72 -5.71 -2.33
C ASP A 239 38.65 -6.49 -1.38
N VAL A 240 38.21 -7.66 -0.92
CA VAL A 240 38.95 -8.51 0.00
C VAL A 240 39.17 -9.84 -0.69
N SER A 241 40.42 -10.22 -0.85
CA SER A 241 40.80 -11.55 -1.33
C SER A 241 41.74 -12.18 -0.33
N CYS A 242 41.39 -13.35 0.21
CA CYS A 242 42.25 -14.11 1.09
C CYS A 242 42.71 -15.40 0.40
N ASN A 243 44.00 -15.69 0.48
CA ASN A 243 44.59 -16.91 -0.07
C ASN A 243 45.50 -17.55 0.97
N LEU A 244 45.55 -18.89 0.97
CA LEU A 244 46.54 -19.65 1.73
C LEU A 244 47.91 -19.56 1.03
N ASP A 245 48.99 -19.70 1.79
CA ASP A 245 50.33 -19.82 1.21
C ASP A 245 50.40 -21.11 0.37
N ASP A 246 51.14 -21.09 -0.74
CA ASP A 246 51.24 -22.21 -1.69
C ASP A 246 51.68 -23.53 -1.04
N ASN A 247 52.42 -23.46 0.09
CA ASN A 247 52.87 -24.63 0.85
C ASN A 247 51.74 -25.44 1.49
N TYR A 248 50.52 -24.87 1.61
CA TYR A 248 49.37 -25.54 2.20
C TYR A 248 48.35 -25.99 1.16
N ILE A 249 48.65 -25.83 -0.12
CA ILE A 249 47.76 -26.17 -1.23
C ILE A 249 48.30 -27.43 -1.90
N GLY A 250 47.60 -28.54 -1.72
CA GLY A 250 47.97 -29.83 -2.32
C GLY A 250 47.88 -29.82 -3.85
N SER A 251 48.57 -30.78 -4.46
CA SER A 251 48.54 -30.95 -5.92
C SER A 251 47.11 -31.29 -6.40
N PRO A 252 46.66 -30.75 -7.55
CA PRO A 252 45.34 -31.06 -8.07
C PRO A 252 45.22 -32.56 -8.34
N SER A 253 44.15 -33.19 -7.84
CA SER A 253 43.92 -34.62 -8.09
C SER A 253 43.68 -34.84 -9.58
N PHE A 254 44.40 -35.80 -10.18
CA PHE A 254 44.46 -36.06 -11.63
C PHE A 254 43.09 -36.37 -12.28
N PHE A 255 42.03 -36.59 -11.50
CA PHE A 255 40.67 -36.88 -11.96
C PHE A 255 39.65 -35.76 -11.68
N GLY A 256 40.06 -34.64 -11.09
CA GLY A 256 39.18 -33.51 -10.74
C GLY A 256 39.13 -32.44 -11.82
N VAL A 257 38.39 -32.65 -12.91
CA VAL A 257 37.99 -31.57 -13.81
C VAL A 257 37.00 -30.69 -13.03
N LEU A 258 37.47 -29.52 -12.53
CA LEU A 258 36.73 -28.44 -11.84
C LEU A 258 36.58 -28.47 -10.30
N GLY A 259 37.34 -29.30 -9.56
CA GLY A 259 37.22 -29.38 -8.09
C GLY A 259 38.40 -28.78 -7.32
N SER A 260 38.11 -28.03 -6.26
CA SER A 260 39.03 -27.43 -5.27
C SER A 260 40.32 -28.22 -4.99
N ARG A 261 41.48 -27.54 -4.96
CA ARG A 261 42.74 -28.13 -4.49
C ARG A 261 42.61 -28.50 -3.00
N PRO A 262 42.99 -29.73 -2.59
CA PRO A 262 42.94 -30.13 -1.19
C PRO A 262 43.92 -29.27 -0.37
N ILE A 263 43.56 -28.97 0.87
CA ILE A 263 44.44 -28.22 1.78
C ILE A 263 45.27 -29.23 2.59
N GLU A 264 46.58 -29.05 2.59
CA GLU A 264 47.54 -29.87 3.32
C GLU A 264 48.12 -29.07 4.49
N PRO A 265 47.54 -29.17 5.70
CA PRO A 265 48.02 -28.42 6.86
C PRO A 265 49.39 -28.92 7.33
N ALA A 266 50.21 -28.01 7.85
CA ALA A 266 51.48 -28.40 8.47
C ALA A 266 51.26 -28.89 9.91
N TYR A 267 52.08 -29.86 10.34
CA TYR A 267 52.08 -30.36 11.70
C TYR A 267 52.94 -29.47 12.61
N GLY A 268 52.31 -28.97 13.67
CA GLY A 268 52.94 -28.30 14.80
C GLY A 268 53.20 -29.24 15.97
N LEU A 269 53.67 -28.67 17.09
CA LEU A 269 53.86 -29.41 18.34
C LEU A 269 52.49 -29.79 18.95
N ASN A 270 52.44 -30.89 19.72
CA ASN A 270 51.22 -31.34 20.42
C ASN A 270 50.02 -31.67 19.52
N ARG A 271 50.24 -32.31 18.36
CA ARG A 271 49.16 -32.68 17.41
C ARG A 271 48.33 -31.46 16.97
N THR A 272 48.96 -30.29 16.89
CA THR A 272 48.32 -29.12 16.30
C THR A 272 48.57 -29.11 14.81
N LEU A 273 47.53 -28.83 14.03
CA LEU A 273 47.61 -28.54 12.61
C LEU A 273 47.54 -27.02 12.45
N TYR A 274 48.29 -26.48 11.49
CA TYR A 274 48.19 -25.07 11.16
C TYR A 274 48.33 -24.79 9.66
N VAL A 275 47.69 -23.71 9.23
CA VAL A 275 47.85 -23.12 7.90
C VAL A 275 48.08 -21.62 8.04
N ARG A 276 48.79 -21.06 7.06
CA ARG A 276 49.03 -19.62 6.95
C ARG A 276 48.57 -19.11 5.61
N GLY A 277 48.26 -17.82 5.58
CA GLY A 277 47.88 -17.13 4.37
C GLY A 277 47.89 -15.63 4.57
N GLN A 278 47.37 -14.94 3.57
CA GLN A 278 47.26 -13.49 3.57
C GLN A 278 45.95 -13.05 2.94
N CYS A 279 45.42 -11.96 3.48
CA CYS A 279 44.29 -11.23 2.91
C CYS A 279 44.77 -9.91 2.33
N ASP A 280 44.47 -9.69 1.06
CA ASP A 280 44.65 -8.43 0.34
C ASP A 280 43.36 -7.62 0.45
N ILE A 281 43.44 -6.45 1.10
CA ILE A 281 42.31 -5.54 1.31
C ILE A 281 42.56 -4.28 0.48
N ALA A 282 41.78 -4.09 -0.59
CA ALA A 282 41.90 -2.95 -1.50
C ALA A 282 40.65 -2.07 -1.44
N ASN A 283 40.82 -0.75 -1.35
CA ASN A 283 39.69 0.19 -1.41
C ASN A 283 39.64 0.86 -2.79
N ARG A 284 38.62 0.48 -3.58
CA ARG A 284 38.33 1.10 -4.89
C ARG A 284 37.43 2.33 -4.77
N GLY A 285 36.99 2.69 -3.56
CA GLY A 285 36.17 3.85 -3.25
C GLY A 285 36.98 5.15 -3.18
N LYS A 286 36.27 6.28 -3.32
CA LYS A 286 36.83 7.65 -3.23
C LYS A 286 37.08 8.11 -1.80
N ASP A 287 36.47 7.46 -0.83
CA ASP A 287 36.56 7.78 0.58
C ASP A 287 37.31 6.67 1.33
N PRO A 288 38.09 7.01 2.38
CA PRO A 288 38.76 6.01 3.20
C PRO A 288 37.73 5.16 3.96
N ILE A 289 38.03 3.86 4.12
CA ILE A 289 37.19 2.94 4.89
C ILE A 289 37.76 2.86 6.31
N PRO A 290 36.98 3.21 7.36
CA PRO A 290 37.50 3.28 8.72
C PRO A 290 37.90 1.91 9.28
N VAL A 291 37.16 0.85 8.91
CA VAL A 291 37.45 -0.51 9.35
C VAL A 291 36.93 -1.55 8.34
N VAL A 292 37.71 -2.59 8.11
CA VAL A 292 37.32 -3.81 7.40
C VAL A 292 37.61 -4.99 8.32
N ILE A 293 36.60 -5.84 8.52
CA ILE A 293 36.70 -7.06 9.33
C ILE A 293 36.51 -8.26 8.40
N VAL A 294 37.42 -9.22 8.49
CA VAL A 294 37.41 -10.43 7.67
C VAL A 294 37.52 -11.63 8.59
N SER A 295 36.58 -12.56 8.48
CA SER A 295 36.63 -13.87 9.15
C SER A 295 37.20 -14.88 8.16
N VAL A 296 38.31 -15.53 8.51
CA VAL A 296 38.90 -16.64 7.74
C VAL A 296 38.72 -17.93 8.50
N GLY A 297 38.39 -19.02 7.80
CA GLY A 297 38.06 -20.31 8.42
C GLY A 297 38.56 -21.51 7.64
N ILE A 298 38.80 -22.61 8.37
CA ILE A 298 38.97 -23.95 7.79
C ILE A 298 37.77 -24.78 8.17
N ASN A 299 37.19 -25.44 7.19
CA ASN A 299 36.07 -26.36 7.35
C ASN A 299 36.52 -27.80 7.06
N SER A 300 35.90 -28.76 7.74
CA SER A 300 35.99 -30.18 7.44
C SER A 300 34.60 -30.79 7.53
N GLY A 301 34.13 -31.46 6.48
CA GLY A 301 32.78 -32.05 6.46
C GLY A 301 31.65 -31.03 6.67
N GLY A 302 31.87 -29.77 6.28
CA GLY A 302 30.89 -28.68 6.45
C GLY A 302 30.88 -28.02 7.84
N ILE A 303 31.79 -28.40 8.74
CA ILE A 303 31.92 -27.81 10.08
C ILE A 303 33.20 -26.98 10.14
N THR A 304 33.12 -25.74 10.62
CA THR A 304 34.28 -24.87 10.86
C THR A 304 35.09 -25.38 12.05
N ILE A 305 36.32 -25.81 11.79
CA ILE A 305 37.23 -26.39 12.80
C ILE A 305 38.26 -25.37 13.30
N ALA A 306 38.54 -24.32 12.53
CA ALA A 306 39.40 -23.22 12.91
C ALA A 306 38.85 -21.92 12.33
N ARG A 307 38.90 -20.83 13.09
CA ARG A 307 38.46 -19.50 12.64
C ARG A 307 39.35 -18.42 13.24
N SER A 308 39.67 -17.40 12.45
CA SER A 308 40.39 -16.21 12.89
C SER A 308 39.75 -14.96 12.31
N THR A 309 39.80 -13.86 13.05
CA THR A 309 39.26 -12.57 12.64
C THR A 309 40.39 -11.59 12.40
N ILE A 310 40.45 -11.07 11.18
CA ILE A 310 41.42 -10.09 10.73
C ILE A 310 40.73 -8.73 10.72
N VAL A 311 41.31 -7.77 11.44
CA VAL A 311 40.81 -6.39 11.48
C VAL A 311 41.85 -5.49 10.84
N SER A 312 41.42 -4.73 9.83
CA SER A 312 42.24 -3.68 9.24
C SER A 312 41.52 -2.34 9.37
N ARG A 313 42.24 -1.34 9.88
CA ARG A 313 41.72 0.01 10.11
C ARG A 313 42.30 0.98 9.10
N ASP A 314 41.60 2.08 8.88
CA ASP A 314 42.06 3.24 8.12
C ASP A 314 42.54 2.86 6.70
N ILE A 315 41.72 2.11 5.94
CA ILE A 315 42.05 1.76 4.56
C ILE A 315 41.93 3.02 3.69
N PRO A 316 43.01 3.55 3.11
CA PRO A 316 42.97 4.81 2.38
C PRO A 316 42.07 4.70 1.13
N ALA A 317 41.50 5.82 0.70
CA ALA A 317 40.81 5.90 -0.58
C ALA A 317 41.77 5.64 -1.75
N THR A 318 41.32 4.91 -2.78
CA THR A 318 42.05 4.74 -4.05
C THR A 318 43.56 4.52 -3.88
N THR A 319 43.95 3.43 -3.23
CA THR A 319 45.36 3.05 -3.17
C THR A 319 45.81 2.36 -4.46
N SER A 320 47.05 2.59 -4.87
CA SER A 320 47.70 1.84 -5.96
C SER A 320 48.15 0.42 -5.53
N GLY A 321 47.90 0.02 -4.28
CA GLY A 321 48.23 -1.31 -3.74
C GLY A 321 47.29 -1.74 -2.61
N ALA A 322 47.05 -3.05 -2.50
CA ALA A 322 46.22 -3.63 -1.45
C ALA A 322 46.97 -3.66 -0.11
N THR A 323 46.25 -3.42 1.00
CA THR A 323 46.77 -3.62 2.36
C THR A 323 46.79 -5.11 2.64
N GLN A 324 47.99 -5.68 2.79
CA GLN A 324 48.14 -7.10 3.07
C GLN A 324 48.09 -7.38 4.57
N LYS A 325 47.29 -8.37 4.99
CA LYS A 325 47.21 -8.84 6.37
C LYS A 325 47.43 -10.34 6.41
N LYS A 326 48.52 -10.76 7.06
CA LYS A 326 48.82 -12.18 7.26
C LYS A 326 47.94 -12.77 8.37
N PHE A 327 47.59 -14.04 8.22
CA PHE A 327 46.87 -14.81 9.24
C PHE A 327 47.48 -16.19 9.43
N GLU A 328 47.25 -16.75 10.61
CA GLU A 328 47.56 -18.13 10.96
C GLU A 328 46.30 -18.75 11.59
N LEU A 329 45.94 -19.93 11.13
CA LEU A 329 44.85 -20.73 11.69
C LEU A 329 45.48 -22.00 12.26
N ASN A 330 45.23 -22.27 13.54
CA ASN A 330 45.68 -23.48 14.22
C ASN A 330 44.51 -24.23 14.87
N TRP A 331 44.58 -25.55 14.88
CA TRP A 331 43.58 -26.41 15.50
C TRP A 331 44.19 -27.75 15.93
N THR A 332 43.51 -28.45 16.83
CA THR A 332 43.92 -29.81 17.23
C THR A 332 43.55 -30.81 16.13
N ASP A 333 44.45 -31.72 15.80
CA ASP A 333 44.21 -32.79 14.83
C ASP A 333 42.98 -33.62 15.24
N THR A 334 41.94 -33.55 14.41
CA THR A 334 40.67 -34.26 14.59
C THR A 334 40.63 -35.59 13.83
N GLY A 335 41.70 -35.95 13.11
CA GLY A 335 41.75 -37.10 12.21
C GLY A 335 41.03 -36.88 10.86
N ALA A 336 40.54 -35.66 10.61
CA ALA A 336 39.98 -35.28 9.31
C ALA A 336 41.05 -35.23 8.22
N LYS A 337 40.67 -35.59 6.99
CA LYS A 337 41.56 -35.61 5.82
C LYS A 337 41.20 -34.60 4.75
N ASP A 338 39.97 -34.09 4.76
CA ASP A 338 39.44 -33.18 3.76
C ASP A 338 39.15 -31.82 4.40
N PHE A 339 39.97 -30.83 4.04
CA PHE A 339 39.87 -29.47 4.54
C PHE A 339 39.52 -28.52 3.40
N SER A 340 38.64 -27.54 3.66
CA SER A 340 38.34 -26.43 2.76
C SER A 340 38.55 -25.09 3.44
N PHE A 341 38.99 -24.10 2.67
CA PHE A 341 39.25 -22.74 3.14
C PHE A 341 38.09 -21.83 2.72
N GLU A 342 37.61 -21.06 3.68
CA GLU A 342 36.59 -20.04 3.46
C GLU A 342 37.03 -18.72 4.06
N TYR A 343 36.54 -17.63 3.48
CA TYR A 343 36.61 -16.33 4.10
C TYR A 343 35.31 -15.56 3.88
N GLU A 344 34.93 -14.78 4.88
CA GLU A 344 33.73 -13.97 4.89
C GLU A 344 34.11 -12.57 5.35
N LYS A 345 33.63 -11.56 4.62
CA LYS A 345 33.74 -10.17 5.04
C LYS A 345 32.56 -9.84 5.95
N LEU A 346 32.85 -9.39 7.17
CA LEU A 346 31.86 -9.08 8.21
C LEU A 346 31.37 -7.63 8.15
#